data_AF-A0AAW9B175-F1
#
_entry.id   AF-A0AAW9B175-F1
#
_cell.length_a   1.000
_cell.length_b   1.000
_cell.length_c   1.000
_cell.angle_alpha   90.00
_cell.angle_beta   90.00
_cell.angle_gamma   90.00
#
_symmetry.space_group_name_H-M   'P 1'
#
loop_
_entity.id
_entity.type
_entity.pdbx_description
1 polymer ?
#
loop_
_entity_poly.entity_id
_entity_poly.type
_entity_poly.pdbx_seq_one_letter_code
_entity_poly.pdbx_strand_id
1 'polypeptide(L)'
;MQNNFKSLLWNAVFVLVLLSICGLVYLSGKRIDYSWNWERVLPYIATNAASSITAPVDGNIILDENNQLALESIHGDIVLELSQYKSVDVYEGDLIFEGDTLATIKEWRSGPILDGVVTTIKISLWSLIIALALGLVVGLMRISSNPALKKLALVYVEVIRGTPLLVQIFIVYFFIGTVLDLERFTAGVIALSVFTAAYVAEIVRSGIQSIPRGQMEAARSLGMNYPKAMIYVILPQAFKQTLPPLAGQFINLIKDSSLVSVISITDLTKAGREVVSGSFAPFEVWFTVAALYLLLTSTLSWAIQTLEKKLAASD
;
A
#
# COMPACT_ATOMS: atom_id res chain seq x y z
N MET A 1 42.17 -13.93 18.77
CA MET A 1 41.46 -13.57 20.03
C MET A 1 41.02 -12.09 20.09
N GLN A 2 41.85 -11.12 19.70
CA GLN A 2 41.53 -9.68 19.76
C GLN A 2 40.28 -9.24 18.96
N ASN A 3 39.98 -9.87 17.82
CA ASN A 3 38.78 -9.57 17.02
C ASN A 3 37.47 -10.05 17.66
N ASN A 4 37.49 -11.17 18.38
CA ASN A 4 36.28 -11.69 19.04
C ASN A 4 35.87 -10.83 20.22
N PHE A 5 36.83 -10.30 20.98
CA PHE A 5 36.55 -9.39 22.10
C PHE A 5 35.94 -8.06 21.62
N LYS A 6 36.47 -7.48 20.54
CA LYS A 6 35.90 -6.27 19.93
C LYS A 6 34.48 -6.49 19.40
N SER A 7 34.24 -7.61 18.71
CA SER A 7 32.90 -7.98 18.23
C SER A 7 31.90 -8.15 19.38
N LEU A 8 32.32 -8.85 20.45
CA LEU A 8 31.50 -9.04 21.64
C LEU A 8 31.17 -7.70 22.33
N LEU A 9 32.15 -6.80 22.44
CA LEU A 9 31.94 -5.46 22.99
C LEU A 9 30.92 -4.66 22.18
N TRP A 10 31.02 -4.66 20.85
CA TRP A 10 30.06 -3.94 20.00
C TRP A 10 28.66 -4.56 20.02
N ASN A 11 28.55 -5.89 20.09
CA ASN A 11 27.27 -6.57 20.28
C ASN A 11 26.67 -6.23 21.66
N ALA A 12 27.48 -6.13 22.71
CA ALA A 12 27.02 -5.72 24.04
C ALA A 12 26.53 -4.27 24.05
N VAL A 13 27.25 -3.35 23.37
CA VAL A 13 26.82 -1.96 23.18
C VAL A 13 25.48 -1.92 22.42
N PHE A 14 25.33 -2.69 21.35
CA PHE A 14 24.09 -2.78 20.59
C PHE A 14 22.91 -3.24 21.46
N VAL A 15 23.09 -4.31 22.24
CA VAL A 15 22.05 -4.81 23.16
C VAL A 15 21.73 -3.76 24.24
N LEU A 16 22.73 -3.09 24.80
CA LEU A 16 22.53 -2.01 25.78
C LEU A 16 21.72 -0.85 25.18
N VAL A 17 21.99 -0.45 23.94
CA VAL A 17 21.24 0.59 23.24
C VAL A 17 19.79 0.16 23.04
N LEU A 18 19.55 -1.07 22.57
CA LEU A 18 18.19 -1.60 22.40
C LEU A 18 17.43 -1.64 23.73
N LEU A 19 18.05 -2.18 24.78
CA LEU A 19 17.46 -2.22 26.12
C LEU A 19 17.20 -0.81 26.67
N SER A 20 18.09 0.14 26.41
CA SER A 20 17.90 1.54 26.80
C SER A 20 16.71 2.16 26.07
N ILE A 21 16.54 1.90 24.77
CA ILE A 21 15.39 2.40 23.99
C ILE A 21 14.09 1.79 24.53
N CYS A 22 14.05 0.45 24.69
CA CYS A 22 12.88 -0.24 25.26
C CYS A 22 12.57 0.26 26.68
N GLY A 23 13.58 0.46 27.51
CA GLY A 23 13.45 1.00 28.86
C GLY A 23 12.90 2.43 28.87
N LEU A 24 13.40 3.31 27.99
CA LEU A 24 12.90 4.69 27.86
C LEU A 24 11.45 4.72 27.40
N VAL A 25 11.06 3.89 26.42
CA VAL A 25 9.67 3.77 25.97
C VAL A 25 8.77 3.27 27.10
N TYR A 26 9.20 2.25 27.85
CA TYR A 26 8.45 1.73 28.99
C TYR A 26 8.28 2.76 30.12
N LEU A 27 9.37 3.46 30.49
CA LEU A 27 9.32 4.51 31.50
C LEU A 27 8.46 5.69 31.06
N SER A 28 8.51 6.06 29.79
CA SER A 28 7.60 7.06 29.21
C SER A 28 6.16 6.57 29.29
N GLY A 29 5.90 5.30 28.94
CA GLY A 29 4.59 4.68 29.02
C GLY A 29 4.00 4.70 30.43
N LYS A 30 4.81 4.46 31.48
CA LYS A 30 4.37 4.55 32.88
C LYS A 30 3.93 5.96 33.32
N ARG A 31 4.38 7.00 32.62
CA ARG A 31 3.99 8.39 32.91
C ARG A 31 2.69 8.78 32.20
N ILE A 32 2.20 7.94 31.29
CA ILE A 32 0.95 8.15 30.59
C ILE A 32 -0.14 7.42 31.39
N ASP A 33 -1.13 8.17 31.88
CA ASP A 33 -2.33 7.59 32.49
C ASP A 33 -3.22 7.02 31.37
N TYR A 34 -2.90 5.79 30.95
CA TYR A 34 -3.56 5.10 29.85
C TYR A 34 -3.78 3.62 30.15
N SER A 35 -5.04 3.19 30.04
CA SER A 35 -5.42 1.78 30.11
C SER A 35 -5.30 1.14 28.73
N TRP A 36 -4.43 0.14 28.60
CA TRP A 36 -4.26 -0.60 27.35
C TRP A 36 -5.40 -1.60 27.13
N ASN A 37 -6.03 -1.54 25.95
CA ASN A 37 -7.20 -2.34 25.58
C ASN A 37 -7.05 -2.93 24.16
N TRP A 38 -6.09 -3.84 23.97
CA TRP A 38 -5.81 -4.49 22.69
C TRP A 38 -7.02 -5.23 22.07
N GLU A 39 -7.94 -5.69 22.91
CA GLU A 39 -9.19 -6.34 22.50
C GLU A 39 -10.06 -5.44 21.61
N ARG A 40 -9.93 -4.11 21.74
CA ARG A 40 -10.69 -3.14 20.92
C ARG A 40 -10.22 -3.08 19.47
N VAL A 41 -8.97 -3.48 19.17
CA VAL A 41 -8.41 -3.34 17.81
C VAL A 41 -8.70 -4.55 16.94
N LEU A 42 -8.72 -5.75 17.52
CA LEU A 42 -8.89 -7.01 16.79
C LEU A 42 -10.13 -7.04 15.87
N PRO A 43 -11.32 -6.55 16.29
CA PRO A 43 -12.50 -6.52 15.43
C PRO A 43 -12.33 -5.67 14.16
N TYR A 44 -11.43 -4.67 14.18
CA TYR A 44 -11.17 -3.79 13.03
C TYR A 44 -10.15 -4.37 12.05
N ILE A 45 -9.47 -5.46 12.42
CA ILE A 45 -8.59 -6.22 11.53
C ILE A 45 -9.42 -7.28 10.81
N ALA A 46 -10.04 -8.18 11.56
CA ALA A 46 -10.90 -9.22 11.00
C ALA A 46 -12.09 -9.41 11.94
N THR A 47 -13.30 -9.26 11.41
CA THR A 47 -14.51 -9.38 12.22
C THR A 47 -15.25 -10.68 11.91
N ASN A 48 -15.78 -11.29 12.98
CA ASN A 48 -16.78 -12.35 12.94
C ASN A 48 -18.17 -11.78 13.28
N ALA A 49 -18.44 -10.55 12.81
CA ALA A 49 -19.70 -9.88 13.11
C ALA A 49 -20.86 -10.67 12.49
N ALA A 50 -21.88 -10.88 13.31
CA ALA A 50 -23.19 -11.36 12.91
C ALA A 50 -23.80 -10.36 11.91
N SER A 51 -24.00 -10.79 10.65
CA SER A 51 -24.81 -10.06 9.67
C SER A 51 -26.25 -10.56 9.78
N SER A 52 -27.18 -9.66 10.05
CA SER A 52 -28.62 -9.94 10.02
C SER A 52 -29.08 -10.01 8.56
N ILE A 53 -29.73 -11.11 8.19
CA ILE A 53 -30.53 -11.24 6.97
C ILE A 53 -31.89 -10.65 7.29
N THR A 54 -32.27 -9.60 6.57
CA THR A 54 -33.55 -8.94 6.76
C THR A 54 -34.58 -9.44 5.77
N ALA A 55 -35.85 -9.35 6.13
CA ALA A 55 -36.95 -9.69 5.25
C ALA A 55 -37.02 -8.75 4.04
N PRO A 56 -37.02 -9.27 2.81
CA PRO A 56 -37.10 -8.46 1.60
C PRO A 56 -38.52 -7.94 1.31
N VAL A 57 -39.55 -8.55 1.90
CA VAL A 57 -40.96 -8.19 1.76
C VAL A 57 -41.72 -8.57 3.03
N ASP A 58 -42.89 -7.95 3.21
CA ASP A 58 -43.87 -8.34 4.21
C ASP A 58 -44.40 -9.77 3.93
N GLY A 59 -44.58 -10.56 4.98
CA GLY A 59 -44.99 -11.95 4.84
C GLY A 59 -45.12 -12.71 6.14
N ASN A 60 -45.41 -14.01 6.02
CA ASN A 60 -45.52 -14.93 7.16
C ASN A 60 -44.45 -16.01 7.06
N ILE A 61 -43.97 -16.50 8.20
CA ILE A 61 -43.10 -17.68 8.23
C ILE A 61 -43.94 -18.94 8.22
N ILE A 62 -43.78 -19.74 7.16
CA ILE A 62 -44.44 -21.03 6.98
C ILE A 62 -43.42 -22.17 6.94
N LEU A 63 -43.90 -23.40 7.17
CA LEU A 63 -43.14 -24.60 6.84
C LEU A 63 -43.43 -25.00 5.38
N ASP A 64 -42.38 -25.03 4.57
CA ASP A 64 -42.41 -25.57 3.21
C ASP A 64 -42.71 -27.09 3.22
N GLU A 65 -43.03 -27.68 2.06
CA GLU A 65 -43.39 -29.10 1.87
C GLU A 65 -42.36 -30.08 2.49
N ASN A 66 -41.11 -29.62 2.68
CA ASN A 66 -40.02 -30.36 3.31
C ASN A 66 -39.85 -30.11 4.82
N ASN A 67 -40.84 -29.51 5.47
CA ASN A 67 -40.85 -29.12 6.89
C ASN A 67 -39.71 -28.15 7.25
N GLN A 68 -39.47 -27.20 6.35
CA GLN A 68 -38.37 -26.24 6.36
C GLN A 68 -38.93 -24.82 6.47
N LEU A 69 -38.35 -23.97 7.33
CA LEU A 69 -38.83 -22.60 7.51
C LEU A 69 -38.60 -21.79 6.23
N ALA A 70 -39.64 -21.12 5.75
CA ALA A 70 -39.59 -20.24 4.59
C ALA A 70 -40.46 -19.00 4.80
N LEU A 71 -40.07 -17.88 4.21
CA LEU A 71 -40.86 -16.65 4.16
C LEU A 71 -41.79 -16.68 2.95
N GLU A 72 -43.09 -16.66 3.21
CA GLU A 72 -44.15 -16.52 2.21
C GLU A 72 -44.61 -15.06 2.14
N SER A 73 -44.59 -14.47 0.95
CA SER A 73 -45.11 -13.12 0.70
C SER A 73 -46.62 -13.07 0.89
N ILE A 74 -47.17 -11.88 1.14
CA ILE A 74 -48.64 -11.63 1.15
C ILE A 74 -49.33 -12.12 -0.14
N HIS A 75 -48.60 -12.23 -1.24
CA HIS A 75 -49.10 -12.73 -2.53
C HIS A 75 -49.09 -14.26 -2.68
N GLY A 76 -48.64 -15.01 -1.67
CA GLY A 76 -48.59 -16.48 -1.67
C GLY A 76 -47.34 -17.10 -2.34
N ASP A 77 -46.37 -16.27 -2.72
CA ASP A 77 -45.10 -16.73 -3.28
C ASP A 77 -44.06 -16.95 -2.17
N ILE A 78 -43.34 -18.07 -2.21
CA ILE A 78 -42.19 -18.31 -1.33
C ILE A 78 -41.02 -17.43 -1.81
N VAL A 79 -40.58 -16.51 -0.97
CA VAL A 79 -39.55 -15.51 -1.32
C VAL A 79 -38.18 -15.90 -0.80
N LEU A 80 -38.11 -16.57 0.35
CA LEU A 80 -36.84 -16.90 0.98
C LEU A 80 -36.92 -18.18 1.81
N GLU A 81 -36.14 -19.19 1.46
CA GLU A 81 -35.93 -20.36 2.32
C GLU A 81 -34.95 -20.01 3.44
N LEU A 82 -35.37 -20.19 4.70
CA LEU A 82 -34.57 -19.85 5.89
C LEU A 82 -33.74 -21.03 6.41
N SER A 83 -34.06 -22.25 5.97
CA SER A 83 -33.40 -23.49 6.38
C SER A 83 -31.94 -23.61 5.96
N GLN A 84 -31.49 -22.76 5.03
CA GLN A 84 -30.08 -22.63 4.65
C GLN A 84 -29.23 -21.90 5.72
N TYR A 85 -29.86 -21.20 6.67
CA TYR A 85 -29.17 -20.42 7.69
C TYR A 85 -29.08 -21.18 9.02
N LYS A 86 -27.89 -21.18 9.64
CA LYS A 86 -27.61 -21.95 10.88
C LYS A 86 -28.19 -21.33 12.15
N SER A 87 -28.53 -20.05 12.14
CA SER A 87 -29.16 -19.33 13.25
C SER A 87 -30.28 -18.47 12.70
N VAL A 88 -31.51 -19.01 12.79
CA VAL A 88 -32.76 -18.37 12.42
C VAL A 88 -33.41 -17.85 13.70
N ASP A 89 -33.80 -16.58 13.72
CA ASP A 89 -34.30 -15.89 14.91
C ASP A 89 -35.84 -15.75 14.90
N VAL A 90 -36.53 -16.49 14.02
CA VAL A 90 -37.98 -16.46 13.78
C VAL A 90 -38.63 -17.85 13.86
N TYR A 91 -39.91 -17.92 14.20
CA TYR A 91 -40.70 -19.13 14.37
C TYR A 91 -41.85 -19.24 13.35
N GLU A 92 -42.35 -20.46 13.15
CA GLU A 92 -43.54 -20.69 12.31
C GLU A 92 -44.74 -19.89 12.84
N GLY A 93 -45.42 -19.17 11.94
CA GLY A 93 -46.58 -18.34 12.25
C GLY A 93 -46.24 -16.90 12.66
N ASP A 94 -44.96 -16.52 12.72
CA ASP A 94 -44.56 -15.13 12.95
C ASP A 94 -44.93 -14.24 11.74
N LEU A 95 -45.48 -13.06 12.06
CA LEU A 95 -45.72 -11.98 11.10
C LEU A 95 -44.42 -11.18 10.94
N ILE A 96 -43.92 -11.06 9.71
CA ILE A 96 -42.66 -10.40 9.39
C ILE A 96 -42.92 -9.22 8.46
N PHE A 97 -42.32 -8.07 8.77
CA PHE A 97 -42.34 -6.89 7.92
C PHE A 97 -41.01 -6.71 7.18
N GLU A 98 -41.05 -6.03 6.04
CA GLU A 98 -39.85 -5.66 5.28
C GLU A 98 -38.84 -4.96 6.19
N GLY A 99 -37.61 -5.50 6.24
CA GLY A 99 -36.54 -5.02 7.11
C GLY A 99 -36.38 -5.75 8.45
N ASP A 100 -37.32 -6.61 8.86
CA ASP A 100 -37.19 -7.42 10.08
C ASP A 100 -36.06 -8.45 9.96
N THR A 101 -35.34 -8.70 11.05
CA THR A 101 -34.22 -9.66 11.05
C THR A 101 -34.73 -11.10 11.12
N LEU A 102 -34.45 -11.88 10.08
CA LEU A 102 -34.89 -13.27 9.92
C LEU A 102 -33.85 -14.29 10.40
N ALA A 103 -32.59 -14.04 10.10
CA ALA A 103 -31.50 -14.95 10.45
C ALA A 103 -30.21 -14.18 10.64
N THR A 104 -29.33 -14.70 11.49
CA THR A 104 -28.02 -14.13 11.74
C THR A 104 -26.95 -15.03 11.14
N ILE A 105 -26.13 -14.51 10.21
CA ILE A 105 -24.98 -15.25 9.67
C ILE A 105 -23.70 -14.70 10.28
N LYS A 106 -22.86 -15.57 10.84
CA LYS A 106 -21.49 -15.22 11.24
C LYS A 106 -20.56 -15.50 10.08
N GLU A 107 -20.20 -14.45 9.33
CA GLU A 107 -19.21 -14.52 8.25
C GLU A 107 -17.95 -13.75 8.64
N TRP A 108 -16.80 -14.26 8.21
CA TRP A 108 -15.55 -13.53 8.29
C TRP A 108 -15.59 -12.40 7.26
N ARG A 109 -15.54 -11.15 7.72
CA ARG A 109 -15.42 -9.96 6.86
C ARG A 109 -14.10 -9.23 7.13
N SER A 110 -13.50 -8.68 6.08
CA SER A 110 -12.34 -7.81 6.23
C SER A 110 -12.74 -6.59 7.06
N GLY A 111 -11.96 -6.28 8.09
CA GLY A 111 -12.15 -5.05 8.84
C GLY A 111 -11.55 -3.86 8.10
N PRO A 112 -11.89 -2.62 8.51
CA PRO A 112 -11.42 -1.40 7.86
C PRO A 112 -9.88 -1.30 7.74
N ILE A 113 -9.14 -1.90 8.67
CA ILE A 113 -7.67 -1.92 8.63
C ILE A 113 -7.17 -2.77 7.46
N LEU A 114 -7.76 -3.95 7.22
CA LEU A 114 -7.38 -4.79 6.08
C LEU A 114 -7.76 -4.14 4.76
N ASP A 115 -8.92 -3.49 4.68
CA ASP A 115 -9.32 -2.74 3.48
C ASP A 115 -8.36 -1.58 3.21
N GLY A 116 -7.89 -0.91 4.27
CA GLY A 116 -6.83 0.10 4.19
C GLY A 116 -5.51 -0.46 3.67
N VAL A 117 -5.09 -1.65 4.11
CA VAL A 117 -3.91 -2.36 3.56
C VAL A 117 -4.07 -2.60 2.06
N VAL A 118 -5.22 -3.14 1.64
CA VAL A 118 -5.51 -3.42 0.23
C VAL A 118 -5.47 -2.14 -0.60
N THR A 119 -6.08 -1.06 -0.11
CA THR A 119 -6.09 0.24 -0.79
C THR A 119 -4.68 0.82 -0.92
N THR A 120 -3.86 0.70 0.13
CA THR A 120 -2.44 1.10 0.14
C THR A 120 -1.63 0.37 -0.93
N ILE A 121 -1.83 -0.94 -1.05
CA ILE A 121 -1.17 -1.75 -2.09
C ILE A 121 -1.66 -1.34 -3.48
N LYS A 122 -2.98 -1.22 -3.68
CA LYS A 122 -3.58 -0.84 -4.98
C LYS A 122 -3.07 0.50 -5.47
N ILE A 123 -3.13 1.54 -4.63
CA ILE A 123 -2.71 2.89 -5.03
C ILE A 123 -1.20 2.94 -5.32
N SER A 124 -0.39 2.24 -4.53
CA SER A 124 1.06 2.18 -4.71
C SER A 124 1.44 1.42 -5.97
N LEU A 125 0.74 0.32 -6.30
CA LEU A 125 1.03 -0.48 -7.48
C LEU A 125 0.73 0.30 -8.77
N TRP A 126 -0.45 0.93 -8.86
CA TRP A 126 -0.80 1.77 -10.01
C TRP A 126 0.16 2.96 -10.15
N SER A 127 0.50 3.59 -9.04
CA SER A 127 1.45 4.71 -9.03
C SER A 127 2.84 4.28 -9.48
N LEU A 128 3.30 3.09 -9.09
CA LEU A 128 4.59 2.54 -9.49
C LEU A 128 4.65 2.30 -11.00
N ILE A 129 3.61 1.67 -11.58
CA ILE A 129 3.58 1.35 -13.01
C ILE A 129 3.71 2.63 -13.85
N ILE A 130 2.93 3.65 -13.51
CA ILE A 130 2.95 4.94 -14.22
C ILE A 130 4.27 5.66 -13.96
N ALA A 131 4.78 5.65 -12.72
CA ALA A 131 6.05 6.26 -12.37
C ALA A 131 7.25 5.64 -13.08
N LEU A 132 7.25 4.31 -13.28
CA LEU A 132 8.29 3.61 -14.02
C LEU A 132 8.29 4.01 -15.49
N ALA A 133 7.10 4.06 -16.13
CA ALA A 133 6.97 4.49 -17.52
C ALA A 133 7.39 5.96 -17.70
N LEU A 134 6.83 6.86 -16.88
CA LEU A 134 7.13 8.30 -16.95
C LEU A 134 8.59 8.58 -16.58
N GLY A 135 9.10 7.95 -15.53
CA GLY A 135 10.47 8.11 -15.07
C GLY A 135 11.49 7.59 -16.07
N LEU A 136 11.20 6.49 -16.78
CA LEU A 136 12.05 6.02 -17.87
C LEU A 136 12.14 7.05 -19.00
N VAL A 137 10.99 7.59 -19.44
CA VAL A 137 10.96 8.62 -20.50
C VAL A 137 11.73 9.87 -20.07
N VAL A 138 11.48 10.39 -18.87
CA VAL A 138 12.16 11.58 -18.35
C VAL A 138 13.66 11.31 -18.15
N GLY A 139 14.04 10.11 -17.68
CA GLY A 139 15.43 9.69 -17.52
C GLY A 139 16.18 9.68 -18.86
N LEU A 140 15.55 9.14 -19.91
CA LEU A 140 16.09 9.14 -21.27
C LEU A 140 16.18 10.56 -21.88
N MET A 141 15.17 11.41 -21.64
CA MET A 141 15.23 12.82 -22.06
C MET A 141 16.42 13.54 -21.43
N ARG A 142 16.79 13.19 -20.19
CA ARG A 142 17.86 13.85 -19.44
C ARG A 142 19.27 13.48 -19.90
N ILE A 143 19.44 12.32 -20.53
CA ILE A 143 20.70 11.91 -21.19
C ILE A 143 20.75 12.30 -22.67
N SER A 144 19.65 12.80 -23.22
CA SER A 144 19.58 13.17 -24.63
C SER A 144 20.57 14.28 -25.00
N SER A 145 21.09 14.23 -26.23
CA SER A 145 21.87 15.31 -26.82
C SER A 145 21.01 16.52 -27.19
N ASN A 146 19.68 16.35 -27.30
CA ASN A 146 18.76 17.44 -27.61
C ASN A 146 18.63 18.39 -26.39
N PRO A 147 19.04 19.67 -26.51
CA PRO A 147 19.03 20.60 -25.39
C PRO A 147 17.63 20.90 -24.85
N ALA A 148 16.59 20.86 -25.69
CA ALA A 148 15.22 21.10 -25.25
C ALA A 148 14.71 19.98 -24.34
N LEU A 149 14.86 18.71 -24.77
CA LEU A 149 14.46 17.55 -23.97
C LEU A 149 15.21 17.50 -22.64
N LYS A 150 16.53 17.75 -22.69
CA LYS A 150 17.37 17.74 -21.49
C LYS A 150 16.95 18.83 -20.49
N LYS A 151 16.70 20.06 -20.96
CA LYS A 151 16.27 21.17 -20.10
C LYS A 151 14.87 20.95 -19.51
N LEU A 152 13.92 20.45 -20.30
CA LEU A 152 12.58 20.12 -19.81
C LEU A 152 12.62 19.06 -18.70
N ALA A 153 13.37 17.98 -18.93
CA ALA A 153 13.54 16.93 -17.92
C ALA A 153 14.24 17.46 -16.65
N LEU A 154 15.22 18.34 -16.80
CA LEU A 154 15.92 18.96 -15.67
C LEU A 154 14.97 19.82 -14.83
N VAL A 155 14.20 20.71 -15.46
CA VAL A 155 13.22 21.57 -14.76
C VAL A 155 12.18 20.72 -14.04
N TYR A 156 11.60 19.73 -14.72
CA TYR A 156 10.64 18.80 -14.12
C TYR A 156 11.22 18.12 -12.87
N VAL A 157 12.41 17.50 -12.98
CA VAL A 157 13.03 16.78 -11.86
C VAL A 157 13.35 17.71 -10.69
N GLU A 158 13.88 18.90 -10.96
CA GLU A 158 14.23 19.88 -9.93
C GLU A 158 13.00 20.42 -9.20
N VAL A 159 11.94 20.78 -9.92
CA VAL A 159 10.70 21.28 -9.31
C VAL A 159 10.02 20.20 -8.48
N ILE A 160 9.89 18.99 -9.02
CA ILE A 160 9.18 17.90 -8.34
C ILE A 160 9.95 17.39 -7.13
N ARG A 161 11.28 17.28 -7.20
CA ARG A 161 12.09 16.86 -6.03
C ARG A 161 12.32 18.00 -5.03
N GLY A 162 12.23 19.25 -5.48
CA GLY A 162 12.38 20.44 -4.65
C GLY A 162 11.11 20.84 -3.89
N THR A 163 9.97 20.22 -4.17
CA THR A 163 8.69 20.54 -3.52
C THR A 163 8.16 19.35 -2.70
N PRO A 164 7.51 19.59 -1.53
CA PRO A 164 6.97 18.50 -0.71
C PRO A 164 5.87 17.73 -1.44
N LEU A 165 5.89 16.39 -1.34
CA LEU A 165 4.87 15.51 -1.93
C LEU A 165 3.46 15.88 -1.46
N LEU A 166 3.27 16.19 -0.18
CA LEU A 166 1.96 16.59 0.35
C LEU A 166 1.37 17.80 -0.40
N VAL A 167 2.21 18.80 -0.72
CA VAL A 167 1.78 19.98 -1.48
C VAL A 167 1.41 19.59 -2.91
N GLN A 168 2.16 18.70 -3.54
CA GLN A 168 1.84 18.20 -4.88
C GLN A 168 0.52 17.42 -4.90
N ILE A 169 0.23 16.61 -3.87
CA ILE A 169 -1.06 15.93 -3.72
C ILE A 169 -2.20 16.97 -3.68
N PHE A 170 -2.04 18.05 -2.91
CA PHE A 170 -3.05 19.11 -2.85
C PHE A 170 -3.23 19.83 -4.18
N ILE A 171 -2.16 20.17 -4.90
CA ILE A 171 -2.26 20.79 -6.22
C ILE A 171 -2.99 19.86 -7.19
N VAL A 172 -2.58 18.59 -7.25
CA VAL A 172 -3.20 17.63 -8.17
C VAL A 172 -4.66 17.40 -7.81
N TYR A 173 -5.02 17.26 -6.53
CA TYR A 173 -6.39 16.98 -6.13
C TYR A 173 -7.31 18.22 -6.22
N PHE A 174 -6.95 19.32 -5.57
CA PHE A 174 -7.82 20.50 -5.45
C PHE A 174 -7.79 21.42 -6.67
N PHE A 175 -6.73 21.40 -7.48
CA PHE A 175 -6.65 22.23 -8.67
C PHE A 175 -6.91 21.42 -9.93
N ILE A 176 -6.03 20.46 -10.24
CA ILE A 176 -6.14 19.66 -11.47
C ILE A 176 -7.40 18.77 -11.41
N GLY A 177 -7.63 18.12 -10.27
CA GLY A 177 -8.76 17.22 -10.07
C GLY A 177 -10.10 17.93 -10.17
N THR A 178 -10.23 19.16 -9.68
CA THR A 178 -11.45 19.95 -9.85
C THR A 178 -11.66 20.41 -11.28
N VAL A 179 -10.60 20.80 -11.99
CA VAL A 179 -10.71 21.26 -13.40
C VAL A 179 -11.04 20.10 -14.35
N LEU A 180 -10.50 18.90 -14.08
CA LEU A 180 -10.66 17.72 -14.93
C LEU A 180 -11.67 16.69 -14.41
N ASP A 181 -12.40 17.04 -13.34
CA ASP A 181 -13.38 16.17 -12.64
C ASP A 181 -12.83 14.77 -12.30
N LEU A 182 -11.65 14.74 -11.69
CA LEU A 182 -10.97 13.49 -11.34
C LEU A 182 -11.48 12.94 -10.01
N GLU A 183 -11.75 11.63 -10.01
CA GLU A 183 -11.98 10.88 -8.78
C GLU A 183 -10.74 10.96 -7.85
N ARG A 184 -10.98 10.97 -6.54
CA ARG A 184 -9.94 11.03 -5.50
C ARG A 184 -8.83 10.02 -5.75
N PHE A 185 -9.18 8.75 -5.98
CA PHE A 185 -8.22 7.67 -6.20
C PHE A 185 -7.29 7.99 -7.37
N THR A 186 -7.86 8.39 -8.51
CA THR A 186 -7.12 8.77 -9.72
C THR A 186 -6.19 9.97 -9.48
N ALA A 187 -6.67 11.00 -8.78
CA ALA A 187 -5.85 12.16 -8.41
C ALA A 187 -4.66 11.76 -7.50
N GLY A 188 -4.90 10.89 -6.52
CA GLY A 188 -3.86 10.33 -5.65
C GLY A 188 -2.81 9.53 -6.42
N VAL A 189 -3.25 8.67 -7.35
CA VAL A 189 -2.35 7.91 -8.24
C VAL A 189 -1.51 8.85 -9.10
N ILE A 190 -2.11 9.87 -9.73
CA ILE A 190 -1.37 10.83 -10.57
C ILE A 190 -0.32 11.58 -9.75
N ALA A 191 -0.69 12.10 -8.57
CA ALA A 191 0.23 12.84 -7.72
C ALA A 191 1.44 11.99 -7.30
N LEU A 192 1.19 10.78 -6.80
CA LEU A 192 2.24 9.84 -6.40
C LEU A 192 3.10 9.41 -7.60
N SER A 193 2.49 9.21 -8.77
CA SER A 193 3.18 8.79 -10.00
C SER A 193 4.15 9.86 -10.50
N VAL A 194 3.68 11.11 -10.59
CA VAL A 194 4.48 12.26 -11.04
C VAL A 194 5.65 12.47 -10.07
N PHE A 195 5.38 12.47 -8.76
CA PHE A 195 6.44 12.60 -7.77
C PHE A 195 7.49 11.49 -7.89
N THR A 196 7.05 10.24 -7.90
CA THR A 196 7.94 9.07 -7.96
C THR A 196 8.71 9.00 -9.27
N ALA A 197 8.11 9.41 -10.40
CA ALA A 197 8.76 9.43 -11.69
C ALA A 197 10.00 10.32 -11.73
N ALA A 198 10.05 11.41 -10.96
CA ALA A 198 11.24 12.26 -10.88
C ALA A 198 12.43 11.53 -10.21
N TYR A 199 12.17 10.71 -9.20
CA TYR A 199 13.19 9.87 -8.56
C TYR A 199 13.60 8.70 -9.47
N VAL A 200 12.64 8.05 -10.12
CA VAL A 200 12.92 7.01 -11.12
C VAL A 200 13.78 7.56 -12.26
N ALA A 201 13.51 8.76 -12.75
CA ALA A 201 14.31 9.40 -13.80
C ALA A 201 15.77 9.62 -13.39
N GLU A 202 16.01 10.00 -12.13
CA GLU A 202 17.35 10.13 -11.56
C GLU A 202 18.06 8.79 -11.45
N ILE A 203 17.34 7.76 -11.03
CA ILE A 203 17.86 6.40 -10.93
C ILE A 203 18.27 5.89 -12.31
N VAL A 204 17.40 6.01 -13.31
CA VAL A 204 17.67 5.61 -14.70
C VAL A 204 18.88 6.36 -15.26
N ARG A 205 18.91 7.69 -15.14
CA ARG A 205 20.05 8.49 -15.60
C ARG A 205 21.34 8.06 -14.91
N SER A 206 21.32 7.91 -13.58
CA SER A 206 22.50 7.57 -12.79
C SER A 206 23.01 6.18 -13.13
N GLY A 207 22.11 5.20 -13.33
CA GLY A 207 22.47 3.84 -13.74
C GLY A 207 23.07 3.75 -15.15
N ILE A 208 22.68 4.64 -16.06
CA ILE A 208 23.32 4.73 -17.39
C ILE A 208 24.71 5.38 -17.27
N GLN A 209 24.84 6.42 -16.45
CA GLN A 209 26.10 7.17 -16.28
C GLN A 209 27.15 6.46 -15.43
N SER A 210 26.75 5.48 -14.63
CA SER A 210 27.65 4.66 -13.83
C SER A 210 28.39 3.59 -14.65
N ILE A 211 27.97 3.34 -15.89
CA ILE A 211 28.70 2.45 -16.79
C ILE A 211 30.02 3.11 -17.22
N PRO A 212 31.17 2.42 -17.07
CA PRO A 212 32.46 2.98 -17.45
C PRO A 212 32.48 3.41 -18.92
N ARG A 213 33.02 4.61 -19.19
CA ARG A 213 33.11 5.16 -20.56
C ARG A 213 33.83 4.22 -21.54
N GLY A 214 34.79 3.45 -21.06
CA GLY A 214 35.51 2.42 -21.83
C GLY A 214 34.59 1.38 -22.49
N GLN A 215 33.41 1.08 -21.92
CA GLN A 215 32.43 0.18 -22.55
C GLN A 215 31.88 0.78 -23.85
N MET A 216 31.57 2.08 -23.83
CA MET A 216 31.12 2.79 -25.03
C MET A 216 32.26 2.90 -26.05
N GLU A 217 33.47 3.25 -25.60
CA GLU A 217 34.65 3.36 -26.47
C GLU A 217 34.98 2.03 -27.15
N ALA A 218 34.98 0.91 -26.40
CA ALA A 218 35.20 -0.43 -26.95
C ALA A 218 34.13 -0.83 -27.97
N ALA A 219 32.84 -0.62 -27.66
CA ALA A 219 31.75 -0.91 -28.59
C ALA A 219 31.87 -0.11 -29.89
N ARG A 220 32.20 1.18 -29.79
CA ARG A 220 32.44 2.07 -30.93
C ARG A 220 33.67 1.64 -31.74
N SER A 221 34.75 1.19 -31.09
CA SER A 221 35.96 0.66 -31.76
C SER A 221 35.70 -0.66 -32.50
N LEU A 222 34.73 -1.45 -32.05
CA LEU A 222 34.25 -2.65 -32.75
C LEU A 222 33.25 -2.33 -33.89
N GLY A 223 33.10 -1.06 -34.27
CA GLY A 223 32.26 -0.63 -35.40
C GLY A 223 30.78 -0.47 -35.07
N MET A 224 30.36 -0.57 -33.81
CA MET A 224 28.97 -0.28 -33.44
C MET A 224 28.70 1.22 -33.58
N ASN A 225 27.54 1.58 -34.16
CA ASN A 225 27.04 2.95 -34.06
C ASN A 225 26.44 3.21 -32.66
N TYR A 226 26.12 4.46 -32.32
CA TYR A 226 25.69 4.82 -30.96
C TYR A 226 24.42 4.08 -30.52
N PRO A 227 23.37 3.95 -31.36
CA PRO A 227 22.19 3.15 -31.00
C PRO A 227 22.52 1.68 -30.74
N LYS A 228 23.36 1.05 -31.58
CA LYS A 228 23.79 -0.34 -31.36
C LYS A 228 24.57 -0.48 -30.06
N ALA A 229 25.57 0.38 -29.81
CA ALA A 229 26.34 0.35 -28.57
C ALA A 229 25.44 0.56 -27.34
N MET A 230 24.48 1.48 -27.41
CA MET A 230 23.54 1.74 -26.34
C MET A 230 22.64 0.52 -26.06
N ILE A 231 22.04 -0.07 -27.07
CA ILE A 231 21.09 -1.20 -26.92
C ILE A 231 21.78 -2.48 -26.50
N TYR A 232 22.93 -2.82 -27.09
CA TYR A 232 23.55 -4.13 -26.92
C TYR A 232 24.61 -4.17 -25.81
N VAL A 233 25.17 -3.03 -25.41
CA VAL A 233 26.27 -2.98 -24.42
C VAL A 233 25.85 -2.21 -23.18
N ILE A 234 25.39 -0.96 -23.33
CA ILE A 234 25.21 -0.05 -22.19
C ILE A 234 23.90 -0.30 -21.45
N LEU A 235 22.75 -0.31 -22.14
CA LEU A 235 21.43 -0.46 -21.50
C LEU A 235 21.27 -1.77 -20.71
N PRO A 236 21.75 -2.94 -21.18
CA PRO A 236 21.66 -4.17 -20.40
C PRO A 236 22.43 -4.09 -19.07
N GLN A 237 23.61 -3.47 -19.08
CA GLN A 237 24.41 -3.27 -17.86
C GLN A 237 23.76 -2.22 -16.94
N ALA A 238 23.32 -1.10 -17.52
CA ALA A 238 22.64 -0.03 -16.79
C ALA A 238 21.37 -0.53 -16.11
N PHE A 239 20.57 -1.37 -16.80
CA PHE A 239 19.36 -1.96 -16.26
C PHE A 239 19.64 -2.72 -14.95
N LYS A 240 20.65 -3.60 -14.94
CA LYS A 240 21.07 -4.33 -13.73
C LYS A 240 21.43 -3.39 -12.58
N GLN A 241 22.11 -2.28 -12.89
CA GLN A 241 22.52 -1.29 -11.89
C GLN A 241 21.37 -0.41 -11.39
N THR A 242 20.32 -0.21 -12.20
CA THR A 242 19.12 0.55 -11.80
C THR A 242 18.16 -0.25 -10.93
N LEU A 243 18.15 -1.58 -11.01
CA LEU A 243 17.16 -2.41 -10.31
C LEU A 243 17.18 -2.21 -8.77
N PRO A 244 18.33 -2.26 -8.06
CA PRO A 244 18.34 -2.10 -6.61
C PRO A 244 17.76 -0.76 -6.10
N PRO A 245 18.16 0.41 -6.64
CA PRO A 245 17.57 1.68 -6.21
C PRO A 245 16.09 1.83 -6.60
N LEU A 246 15.63 1.24 -7.72
CA LEU A 246 14.20 1.23 -8.06
C LEU A 246 13.37 0.46 -7.02
N ALA A 247 13.93 -0.62 -6.51
CA ALA A 247 13.30 -1.44 -5.49
C ALA A 247 13.14 -0.66 -4.17
N GLY A 248 14.18 0.09 -3.78
CA GLY A 248 14.09 1.05 -2.66
C GLY A 248 13.03 2.13 -2.90
N GLN A 249 12.90 2.63 -4.13
CA GLN A 249 11.87 3.60 -4.47
C GLN A 249 10.45 3.04 -4.36
N PHE A 250 10.24 1.75 -4.67
CA PHE A 250 8.95 1.11 -4.45
C PHE A 250 8.58 1.02 -2.96
N ILE A 251 9.55 0.67 -2.10
CA ILE A 251 9.35 0.67 -0.64
C ILE A 251 9.00 2.08 -0.13
N ASN A 252 9.64 3.11 -0.66
CA ASN A 252 9.32 4.49 -0.32
C ASN A 252 7.92 4.87 -0.77
N LEU A 253 7.51 4.50 -1.98
CA LEU A 253 6.17 4.76 -2.50
C LEU A 253 5.05 4.17 -1.61
N ILE A 254 5.24 2.96 -1.07
CA ILE A 254 4.29 2.36 -0.11
C ILE A 254 4.11 3.27 1.12
N LYS A 255 5.20 3.83 1.66
CA LYS A 255 5.14 4.75 2.81
C LYS A 255 4.56 6.09 2.41
N ASP A 256 4.99 6.65 1.28
CA ASP A 256 4.54 7.94 0.76
C ASP A 256 3.03 7.93 0.44
N SER A 257 2.48 6.78 0.06
CA SER A 257 1.04 6.61 -0.16
C SER A 257 0.21 6.94 1.08
N SER A 258 0.77 6.87 2.30
CA SER A 258 0.09 7.31 3.52
C SER A 258 -0.36 8.78 3.49
N LEU A 259 0.27 9.61 2.66
CA LEU A 259 -0.09 11.01 2.52
C LEU A 259 -1.41 11.20 1.78
N VAL A 260 -1.86 10.24 0.97
CA VAL A 260 -3.16 10.35 0.26
C VAL A 260 -4.36 10.33 1.20
N SER A 261 -4.13 9.88 2.44
CA SER A 261 -5.08 9.92 3.53
C SER A 261 -5.63 11.33 3.82
N VAL A 262 -4.88 12.39 3.46
CA VAL A 262 -5.28 13.80 3.66
C VAL A 262 -6.38 14.27 2.70
N ILE A 263 -6.53 13.59 1.55
CA ILE A 263 -7.61 13.85 0.58
C ILE A 263 -8.75 12.83 0.73
N SER A 264 -8.83 12.20 1.91
CA SER A 264 -9.85 11.22 2.31
C SER A 264 -9.89 9.96 1.43
N ILE A 265 -8.74 9.51 0.93
CA ILE A 265 -8.62 8.13 0.46
C ILE A 265 -8.42 7.23 1.68
N THR A 266 -9.24 6.18 1.81
CA THR A 266 -9.18 5.23 2.93
C THR A 266 -8.04 4.22 2.75
N ASP A 267 -6.81 4.73 2.79
CA ASP A 267 -5.60 3.91 2.90
C ASP A 267 -5.42 3.40 4.33
N LEU A 268 -4.33 2.68 4.61
CA LEU A 268 -4.04 2.13 5.94
C LEU A 268 -3.95 3.24 7.01
N THR A 269 -3.40 4.40 6.68
CA THR A 269 -3.30 5.53 7.63
C THR A 269 -4.67 6.16 7.91
N LYS A 270 -5.50 6.33 6.89
CA LYS A 270 -6.88 6.83 7.07
C LYS A 270 -7.75 5.83 7.83
N ALA A 271 -7.68 4.54 7.49
CA ALA A 271 -8.38 3.49 8.22
C ALA A 271 -7.98 3.48 9.70
N GLY A 272 -6.69 3.61 10.01
CA GLY A 272 -6.20 3.78 11.38
C GLY A 272 -6.88 4.96 12.10
N ARG A 273 -6.94 6.14 11.47
CA ARG A 273 -7.61 7.32 12.06
C ARG A 273 -9.09 7.10 12.33
N GLU A 274 -9.80 6.44 11.42
CA GLU A 274 -11.22 6.12 11.58
C GLU A 274 -11.44 5.15 12.77
N VAL A 275 -10.58 4.14 12.88
CA VAL A 275 -10.62 3.19 14.01
C VAL A 275 -10.28 3.89 15.33
N VAL A 276 -9.31 4.79 15.37
CA VAL A 276 -9.01 5.60 16.58
C VAL A 276 -10.23 6.40 17.00
N SER A 277 -10.94 7.00 16.04
CA SER A 277 -12.15 7.80 16.32
C SER A 277 -13.30 6.95 16.87
N GLY A 278 -13.42 5.68 16.48
CA GLY A 278 -14.48 4.78 16.95
C GLY A 278 -14.15 4.02 18.25
N SER A 279 -12.90 3.62 18.43
CA SER A 279 -12.45 2.77 19.55
C SER A 279 -11.90 3.55 20.75
N PHE A 280 -11.54 4.82 20.55
CA PHE A 280 -10.80 5.65 21.49
C PHE A 280 -9.49 5.00 21.99
N ALA A 281 -8.89 4.13 21.17
CA ALA A 281 -7.67 3.39 21.48
C ALA A 281 -6.49 3.84 20.58
N PRO A 282 -5.99 5.08 20.74
CA PRO A 282 -5.00 5.65 19.82
C PRO A 282 -3.68 4.87 19.78
N PHE A 283 -3.17 4.43 20.93
CA PHE A 283 -1.85 3.79 20.99
C PHE A 283 -1.87 2.43 20.29
N GLU A 284 -2.81 1.55 20.61
CA GLU A 284 -2.94 0.21 20.06
C GLU A 284 -3.14 0.26 18.55
N VAL A 285 -3.98 1.18 18.06
CA VAL A 285 -4.24 1.33 16.63
C VAL A 285 -3.00 1.85 15.91
N TRP A 286 -2.31 2.86 16.43
CA TRP A 286 -1.11 3.38 15.77
C TRP A 286 0.06 2.40 15.79
N PHE A 287 0.22 1.61 16.86
CA PHE A 287 1.19 0.50 16.87
C PHE A 287 0.82 -0.58 15.86
N THR A 288 -0.47 -0.90 15.73
CA THR A 288 -0.95 -1.86 14.73
C THR A 288 -0.69 -1.36 13.31
N VAL A 289 -1.03 -0.11 13.00
CA VAL A 289 -0.77 0.53 11.70
C VAL A 289 0.73 0.55 11.39
N ALA A 290 1.57 0.93 12.36
CA ALA A 290 3.03 0.93 12.19
C ALA A 290 3.58 -0.48 11.94
N ALA A 291 3.11 -1.48 12.68
CA ALA A 291 3.49 -2.88 12.48
C ALA A 291 3.06 -3.40 11.10
N LEU A 292 1.88 -3.01 10.61
CA LEU A 292 1.39 -3.39 9.28
C LEU A 292 2.21 -2.73 8.15
N TYR A 293 2.53 -1.43 8.25
CA TYR A 293 3.46 -0.81 7.30
C TYR A 293 4.84 -1.47 7.32
N LEU A 294 5.35 -1.80 8.51
CA LEU A 294 6.62 -2.52 8.66
C LEU A 294 6.55 -3.91 8.03
N LEU A 295 5.47 -4.66 8.23
CA LEU A 295 5.25 -5.97 7.64
C LEU A 295 5.19 -5.87 6.11
N LEU A 296 4.41 -4.94 5.56
CA LEU A 296 4.33 -4.70 4.12
C LEU A 296 5.69 -4.34 3.51
N THR A 297 6.42 -3.42 4.13
CA THR A 297 7.72 -2.97 3.61
C THR A 297 8.82 -4.02 3.79
N SER A 298 8.81 -4.78 4.89
CA SER A 298 9.80 -5.83 5.16
C SER A 298 9.61 -7.04 4.26
N THR A 299 8.35 -7.47 4.03
CA THR A 299 8.04 -8.55 3.09
C THR A 299 8.46 -8.19 1.67
N LEU A 300 8.16 -6.96 1.24
CA LEU A 300 8.60 -6.43 -0.04
C LEU A 300 10.14 -6.34 -0.13
N SER A 301 10.80 -5.83 0.90
CA SER A 301 12.27 -5.75 0.95
C SER A 301 12.93 -7.12 0.86
N TRP A 302 12.40 -8.11 1.58
CA TRP A 302 12.89 -9.49 1.51
C TRP A 302 12.71 -10.10 0.12
N ALA A 303 11.55 -9.88 -0.51
CA ALA A 303 11.30 -10.35 -1.87
C ALA A 303 12.29 -9.73 -2.87
N ILE A 304 12.50 -8.41 -2.77
CA ILE A 304 13.45 -7.66 -3.59
C ILE A 304 14.89 -8.18 -3.42
N GLN A 305 15.37 -8.33 -2.18
CA GLN A 305 16.73 -8.80 -1.91
C GLN A 305 16.96 -10.22 -2.47
N THR A 306 15.92 -11.05 -2.45
CA THR A 306 15.99 -12.40 -3.03
C THR A 306 16.09 -12.35 -4.56
N LEU A 307 15.37 -11.43 -5.22
CA LEU A 307 15.49 -11.19 -6.66
C LEU A 307 16.87 -10.63 -7.03
N GLU A 308 17.39 -9.68 -6.25
CA GLU A 308 18.72 -9.09 -6.45
C GLU A 308 19.83 -10.14 -6.38
N LYS A 309 19.80 -11.02 -5.37
CA LYS A 309 20.80 -12.10 -5.23
C LYS A 309 20.82 -13.05 -6.42
N LYS A 310 19.65 -13.35 -7.00
CA LYS A 310 19.55 -14.20 -8.21
C LYS A 310 20.12 -13.51 -9.45
N LEU A 311 19.88 -12.21 -9.60
CA LEU A 311 20.41 -11.42 -10.71
C LEU A 311 21.93 -11.27 -10.63
N ALA A 312 22.49 -11.07 -9.43
CA ALA A 312 23.93 -10.97 -9.20
C ALA A 312 24.67 -12.31 -9.41
N ALA A 313 23.99 -13.45 -9.23
CA ALA A 313 24.57 -14.78 -9.47
C ALA A 313 24.63 -15.17 -10.96
N SER A 314 24.05 -14.36 -11.85
CA SER A 314 24.07 -14.57 -13.32
C SER A 314 25.23 -13.83 -14.01
N ASP A 315 26.17 -13.27 -13.24
CA ASP A 315 27.42 -12.65 -13.70
C ASP A 315 28.59 -13.66 -13.57
#